data_AF-A0A821HD45-F1
#
_entry.id   AF-A0A821HD45-F1
#
_cell.length_a   1.000
_cell.length_b   1.000
_cell.length_c   1.000
_cell.angle_alpha   90.00
_cell.angle_beta   90.00
_cell.angle_gamma   90.00
#
_symmetry.space_group_name_H-M   'P 1'
#
loop_
_entity.id
_entity.type
_entity.pdbx_description
1 polymer ?
#
loop_
_entity_poly.entity_id
_entity_poly.type
_entity_poly.pdbx_seq_one_letter_code
_entity_poly.pdbx_strand_id
1 'polypeptide(L)' 'MNAESPSFNHVNFQRDIDHSYSIVEYPHLTSLSIMYVHIDYVEQFLLRTKTSLPRLTQLKV' A
#
# COMPACT_ATOMS: atom_id res chain seq x y z
N MET A 1 -19.19 39.20 -24.42
CA MET A 1 -19.69 37.82 -24.40
C MET A 1 -18.73 37.02 -23.54
N ASN A 2 -19.11 36.76 -22.29
CA ASN A 2 -18.29 36.03 -21.33
C ASN A 2 -18.60 34.54 -21.50
N ALA A 3 -17.60 33.74 -21.90
CA ALA A 3 -17.68 32.30 -21.89
C ALA A 3 -16.82 31.80 -20.72
N GLU A 4 -17.48 31.56 -19.58
CA GLU A 4 -16.91 30.81 -18.47
C GLU A 4 -16.97 29.32 -18.79
N SER A 5 -15.85 28.61 -18.65
CA SER A 5 -15.76 27.14 -18.61
C SER A 5 -14.37 26.74 -18.10
N PRO A 6 -14.26 25.60 -17.40
CA PRO A 6 -13.69 25.57 -16.06
C PRO A 6 -12.18 25.28 -16.04
N SER A 7 -11.51 25.82 -15.01
CA SER A 7 -10.18 25.37 -14.62
C SER A 7 -10.24 23.88 -14.28
N PHE A 8 -9.73 23.05 -15.17
CA PHE A 8 -9.30 21.71 -14.80
C PHE A 8 -8.15 21.91 -13.81
N ASN A 9 -8.44 21.68 -12.54
CA ASN A 9 -7.43 21.50 -11.51
C ASN A 9 -6.54 20.36 -11.99
N HIS A 10 -5.42 20.71 -12.60
CA HIS A 10 -4.32 19.79 -12.82
C HIS A 10 -3.82 19.49 -11.41
N VAL A 11 -4.41 18.47 -10.79
CA VAL A 11 -3.96 17.95 -9.51
C VAL A 11 -2.58 17.41 -9.82
N ASN A 12 -1.59 18.26 -9.56
CA ASN A 12 -0.21 17.94 -9.71
C ASN A 12 0.06 16.88 -8.63
N PHE A 13 -0.12 15.61 -8.98
CA PHE A 13 0.40 14.47 -8.23
C PHE A 13 1.92 14.53 -8.36
N GLN A 14 2.49 15.54 -7.70
CA GLN A 14 3.89 15.69 -7.43
C GLN A 14 4.20 14.50 -6.50
N ARG A 15 4.56 13.38 -7.13
CA ARG A 15 5.20 12.24 -6.47
C ARG A 15 6.52 12.80 -5.94
N ASP A 16 6.46 13.32 -4.73
CA ASP A 16 7.62 13.53 -3.88
C ASP A 16 8.12 12.14 -3.53
N ILE A 17 8.94 11.59 -4.43
CA ILE A 17 9.70 10.37 -4.21
C ILE A 17 10.86 10.78 -3.30
N ASP A 18 10.53 11.04 -2.03
CA ASP A 18 11.50 10.98 -0.96
C ASP A 18 11.91 9.50 -0.84
N HIS A 19 13.10 9.20 -1.33
CA HIS A 19 13.73 7.87 -1.35
C HIS A 19 14.14 7.40 0.06
N SER A 20 13.37 7.75 1.09
CA SER A 20 13.40 7.06 2.36
C SER A 20 12.64 5.77 2.16
N TYR A 21 13.32 4.62 2.19
CA TYR A 21 12.69 3.30 2.17
C TYR A 21 11.76 3.13 3.39
N SER A 22 10.57 3.69 3.31
CA SER A 22 9.59 3.66 4.38
C SER A 22 9.03 2.25 4.44
N ILE A 23 9.41 1.52 5.48
CA ILE A 23 8.84 0.20 5.79
C ILE A 23 7.33 0.41 5.93
N VAL A 24 6.54 -0.30 5.13
CA VAL A 24 5.08 -0.23 5.24
C VAL A 24 4.66 -1.05 6.43
N GLU A 25 4.37 -0.41 7.56
CA GLU A 25 3.94 -1.08 8.77
C GLU A 25 2.43 -1.20 8.84
N TYR A 26 1.92 -2.39 9.19
CA TYR A 26 0.53 -2.58 9.57
C TYR A 26 0.44 -2.88 11.07
N PRO A 27 0.56 -1.86 11.94
CA PRO A 27 0.63 -2.04 13.39
C PRO A 27 -0.67 -2.58 14.00
N HIS A 28 -1.79 -2.53 13.26
CA HIS A 28 -3.10 -3.01 13.73
C HIS A 28 -3.51 -4.32 13.06
N LEU A 29 -2.73 -4.85 12.12
CA LEU A 29 -3.01 -6.14 11.50
C LEU A 29 -2.61 -7.26 12.46
N THR A 30 -3.61 -7.87 13.09
CA THR A 30 -3.43 -8.92 14.10
C THR A 30 -3.71 -10.31 13.57
N SER A 31 -4.56 -10.44 12.54
CA SER A 31 -4.88 -11.70 11.88
C SER A 31 -4.85 -11.58 10.36
N LEU A 32 -4.34 -12.60 9.68
CA LEU A 32 -4.35 -12.71 8.23
C LEU A 32 -4.81 -14.12 7.83
N SER A 33 -5.75 -14.19 6.88
CA SER A 33 -6.23 -15.45 6.30
C SER A 33 -5.90 -15.45 4.83
N ILE A 34 -5.11 -16.43 4.40
CA ILE A 34 -4.60 -16.56 3.04
C ILE A 34 -4.99 -17.95 2.56
N MET A 35 -5.47 -18.11 1.33
CA MET A 35 -5.62 -19.46 0.77
C MET A 35 -4.24 -20.00 0.36
N TYR A 36 -4.01 -21.30 0.51
CA TYR A 36 -2.72 -21.94 0.15
C TYR A 36 -2.19 -21.52 -1.24
N VAL A 37 -3.07 -21.38 -2.23
CA VAL A 37 -2.74 -20.98 -3.61
C VAL A 37 -2.15 -19.56 -3.74
N HIS A 38 -2.19 -18.75 -2.69
CA HIS A 38 -1.75 -17.35 -2.70
C HIS A 38 -0.54 -17.09 -1.81
N ILE A 39 0.04 -18.10 -1.15
CA ILE A 39 1.18 -17.92 -0.23
C ILE A 39 2.36 -17.27 -0.94
N ASP A 40 2.78 -17.79 -2.09
CA ASP A 40 3.92 -17.28 -2.84
C ASP A 40 3.72 -15.81 -3.24
N TYR A 41 2.49 -15.44 -3.59
CA TYR A 41 2.14 -14.07 -3.95
C TYR A 41 2.24 -13.13 -2.74
N VAL A 42 1.71 -13.55 -1.59
CA VAL A 42 1.75 -12.72 -0.37
C VAL A 42 3.18 -12.56 0.14
N GLU A 43 3.99 -13.62 0.09
CA GLU A 43 5.41 -13.55 0.44
C GLU A 43 6.16 -12.54 -0.44
N GLN A 44 6.00 -12.65 -1.77
CA GLN A 44 6.61 -11.72 -2.71
C GLN A 44 6.11 -10.28 -2.52
N PHE A 45 4.82 -10.11 -2.24
CA PHE A 45 4.23 -8.81 -1.95
C PHE A 45 4.91 -8.18 -0.74
N LEU A 46 4.92 -8.86 0.40
CA LEU A 46 5.49 -8.36 1.65
C LEU A 46 6.98 -8.03 1.51
N LEU A 47 7.74 -8.86 0.80
CA LEU A 47 9.15 -8.62 0.52
C LEU A 47 9.36 -7.38 -0.36
N ARG A 48 8.58 -7.27 -1.46
CA ARG A 48 8.70 -6.17 -2.43
C ARG A 48 8.31 -4.84 -1.83
N THR A 49 7.28 -4.81 -0.99
CA THR A 49 6.78 -3.59 -0.34
C THR A 49 7.52 -3.27 0.96
N LYS A 50 8.50 -4.10 1.37
CA LYS A 50 9.19 -3.99 2.66
C LYS A 50 8.17 -3.86 3.79
N THR A 51 7.15 -4.70 3.78
CA THR A 51 6.05 -4.63 4.75
C THR A 51 6.41 -5.33 6.04
N SER A 52 6.16 -4.66 7.16
CA SER A 52 6.29 -5.22 8.50
C SER A 52 4.90 -5.43 9.12
N LEU A 53 4.68 -6.63 9.67
CA LEU A 53 3.45 -7.02 10.35
C LEU A 53 3.72 -7.33 11.82
N PRO A 54 4.16 -6.34 12.62
CA PRO A 54 4.75 -6.56 13.95
C PRO A 54 3.76 -7.13 14.98
N ARG A 55 2.46 -7.00 14.72
CA ARG A 55 1.39 -7.49 15.61
C ARG A 55 0.62 -8.67 15.04
N LEU A 56 1.08 -9.26 13.93
CA LEU A 56 0.44 -10.44 13.37
C LEU A 56 0.64 -11.61 14.32
N THR A 57 -0.45 -12.06 14.93
CA THR A 57 -0.45 -13.17 15.90
C THR A 57 -1.16 -14.40 15.36
N GLN A 58 -2.01 -14.23 14.34
CA GLN A 58 -2.79 -15.31 13.73
C GLN A 58 -2.61 -15.31 12.23
N LEU A 59 -2.02 -16.38 11.70
CA LEU A 59 -1.99 -16.68 10.29
C LEU A 59 -2.83 -17.92 10.02
N LYS A 60 -3.86 -17.80 9.19
CA LYS A 60 -4.70 -18.91 8.73
C LYS A 60 -4.40 -19.16 7.25
N VAL A 61 -4.20 -20.44 6.91
CA VAL A 61 -3.89 -20.93 5.57
C VAL A 61 -4.98 -21.88 5.09
#